data_AF-W2TU57-F1
#
_entry.id   AF-W2TU57-F1
#
_cell.length_a   1.000
_cell.length_b   1.000
_cell.length_c   1.000
_cell.angle_alpha   90.00
_cell.angle_beta   90.00
_cell.angle_gamma   90.00
#
_symmetry.space_group_name_H-M   'P 1'
#
loop_
_entity.id
_entity.type
_entity.pdbx_description
1 polymer ?
#
loop_
_entity_poly.entity_id
_entity_poly.type
_entity_poly.pdbx_seq_one_letter_code
_entity_poly.pdbx_strand_id
1 'polypeptide(L)'
;MEFDYTDCDTLLNELAELYTYSELDDFASNIQCWKVYADNNEGAFLDFSDEEEVEAGVPLRTATLDKGTGEHEGDCLVNAFLNAHLAYKAGAFQALCTLLMAEICEPFDSGFGAALDAGRESKASSRGSRCPSSADLAESDRRNRRAATMADNEAMRTVISALYHMVELIRNQDMTEKLSAEDSGLSGRRAAFLSELSEPIDHVGQPLLLVLFEMLPPFYTGSSPHYPIKKILLLIWKILLATLGGWQHLDALKASKRSALGLPVMENTIAVASSLPATVINDNESGRR
;
A
#
# COMPACT_ATOMS: atom_id res chain seq x y z
N MET A 1 27.37 -4.51 -1.01
CA MET A 1 26.06 -4.74 -1.62
C MET A 1 26.02 -3.90 -2.87
N GLU A 2 26.01 -4.55 -4.03
CA GLU A 2 25.78 -3.91 -5.31
C GLU A 2 24.26 -3.64 -5.36
N PHE A 3 23.88 -2.37 -5.36
CA PHE A 3 22.48 -1.96 -5.39
C PHE A 3 22.03 -2.00 -6.86
N ASP A 4 21.25 -3.00 -7.23
CA ASP A 4 20.77 -3.19 -8.59
C ASP A 4 19.44 -2.46 -8.76
N TYR A 5 19.46 -1.26 -9.36
CA TYR A 5 18.25 -0.45 -9.57
C TYR A 5 17.11 -1.17 -10.33
N THR A 6 17.38 -2.32 -10.97
CA THR A 6 16.36 -3.11 -11.66
C THR A 6 15.52 -4.02 -10.75
N ASP A 7 15.96 -4.25 -9.50
CA ASP A 7 15.24 -5.10 -8.54
C ASP A 7 14.02 -4.40 -7.90
N CYS A 8 14.02 -3.06 -7.89
CA CYS A 8 13.01 -2.21 -7.28
C CYS A 8 11.65 -2.24 -8.01
N ASP A 9 11.61 -2.72 -9.26
CA ASP A 9 10.41 -2.74 -10.10
C ASP A 9 9.73 -4.13 -10.18
N THR A 10 10.23 -5.13 -9.44
CA THR A 10 9.55 -6.44 -9.44
C THR A 10 8.36 -6.42 -8.50
N LEU A 11 7.19 -6.83 -8.99
CA LEU A 11 5.94 -6.87 -8.21
C LEU A 11 6.12 -7.61 -6.87
N LEU A 12 6.96 -8.65 -6.83
CA LEU A 12 7.31 -9.39 -5.61
C LEU A 12 8.07 -8.55 -4.58
N ASN A 13 9.04 -7.73 -5.00
CA ASN A 13 9.78 -6.86 -4.08
C ASN A 13 8.89 -5.69 -3.63
N GLU A 14 8.08 -5.13 -4.53
CA GLU A 14 7.15 -4.06 -4.19
C GLU A 14 6.03 -4.50 -3.23
N LEU A 15 5.59 -5.76 -3.33
CA LEU A 15 4.65 -6.35 -2.36
C LEU A 15 5.29 -6.55 -0.99
N ALA A 16 6.57 -6.93 -0.94
CA ALA A 16 7.32 -7.07 0.30
C ALA A 16 7.50 -5.71 1.02
N GLU A 17 7.62 -4.61 0.29
CA GLU A 17 7.75 -3.26 0.85
C GLU A 17 6.47 -2.73 1.52
N LEU A 18 5.30 -3.21 1.08
CA LEU A 18 4.02 -2.80 1.66
C LEU A 18 3.81 -3.36 3.06
N TYR A 19 4.34 -4.56 3.35
CA TYR A 19 4.36 -5.15 4.68
C TYR A 19 5.47 -4.50 5.50
N THR A 20 5.14 -3.35 6.09
CA THR A 20 6.04 -2.69 7.02
C THR A 20 6.12 -3.51 8.31
N TYR A 21 7.28 -3.50 8.99
CA TYR A 21 7.56 -4.23 10.26
C TYR A 21 6.47 -4.20 11.35
N SER A 22 5.54 -3.24 11.33
CA SER A 22 4.38 -3.17 12.23
C SER A 22 3.26 -4.17 11.93
N GLU A 23 3.30 -4.83 10.77
CA GLU A 23 2.31 -5.82 10.33
C GLU A 23 2.84 -7.25 10.41
N LEU A 24 4.06 -7.47 10.92
CA LEU A 24 4.63 -8.82 11.04
C LEU A 24 3.77 -9.72 11.93
N ASP A 25 3.29 -9.18 13.05
CA ASP A 25 2.43 -9.91 13.98
C ASP A 25 1.04 -10.15 13.37
N ASP A 26 0.48 -9.13 12.70
CA ASP A 26 -0.81 -9.22 11.97
C ASP A 26 -0.72 -10.21 10.80
N PHE A 27 0.40 -10.24 10.08
CA PHE A 27 0.70 -11.15 8.98
C PHE A 27 0.85 -12.59 9.45
N ALA A 28 1.57 -12.82 10.56
CA ALA A 28 1.66 -14.13 11.18
C ALA A 28 0.28 -14.64 11.61
N SER A 29 -0.54 -13.75 12.18
CA SER A 29 -1.91 -14.06 12.58
C SER A 29 -2.82 -14.36 11.37
N ASN A 30 -2.69 -13.60 10.27
CA ASN A 30 -3.43 -13.82 9.03
C ASN A 30 -3.04 -15.12 8.33
N ILE A 31 -1.74 -15.46 8.29
CA ILE A 31 -1.27 -16.77 7.82
C ILE A 31 -1.90 -17.88 8.66
N GLN A 32 -1.94 -17.73 9.99
CA GLN A 32 -2.51 -18.73 10.87
C GLN A 32 -4.02 -18.87 10.66
N CYS A 33 -4.74 -17.76 10.53
CA CYS A 33 -6.17 -17.78 10.22
C CYS A 33 -6.46 -18.38 8.85
N TRP A 34 -5.61 -18.11 7.85
CA TRP A 34 -5.70 -18.71 6.53
C TRP A 34 -5.46 -20.22 6.57
N LYS A 35 -4.44 -20.69 7.30
CA LYS A 35 -4.19 -22.12 7.53
C LYS A 35 -5.40 -22.81 8.16
N VAL A 36 -5.94 -22.21 9.23
CA VAL A 36 -7.16 -22.71 9.90
C VAL A 36 -8.37 -22.69 8.95
N TYR A 37 -8.51 -21.68 8.11
CA TYR A 37 -9.58 -21.60 7.12
C TYR A 37 -9.43 -22.67 6.02
N ALA A 38 -8.20 -22.90 5.56
CA ALA A 38 -7.86 -23.91 4.55
C ALA A 38 -8.13 -25.33 5.09
N ASP A 39 -7.74 -25.61 6.33
CA ASP A 39 -7.97 -26.89 6.99
C ASP A 39 -9.46 -27.19 7.22
N ASN A 40 -10.28 -26.15 7.43
CA ASN A 40 -11.72 -26.30 7.71
C ASN A 40 -12.61 -26.35 6.46
N ASN A 41 -12.09 -25.95 5.29
CA ASN A 41 -12.84 -25.96 4.03
C ASN A 41 -12.18 -26.94 3.05
N GLU A 42 -12.43 -28.24 3.22
CA GLU A 42 -12.06 -29.32 2.29
C GLU A 42 -12.81 -29.21 0.94
N GLY A 43 -12.54 -28.14 0.17
CA GLY A 43 -13.30 -27.79 -1.02
C GLY A 43 -12.55 -26.92 -2.02
N ALA A 44 -11.54 -27.51 -2.67
CA ALA A 44 -11.03 -27.21 -4.02
C ALA A 44 -10.52 -25.79 -4.33
N PHE A 45 -9.22 -25.56 -4.11
CA PHE A 45 -8.26 -25.25 -5.19
C PHE A 45 -6.85 -25.50 -4.64
N LEU A 46 -6.09 -26.39 -5.28
CA LEU A 46 -4.76 -26.92 -4.91
C LEU A 46 -4.79 -28.10 -3.92
N ASP A 47 -4.90 -29.29 -4.49
CA ASP A 47 -4.72 -30.60 -3.85
C ASP A 47 -3.23 -30.80 -3.54
N PHE A 48 -2.82 -30.64 -2.28
CA PHE A 48 -1.50 -31.03 -1.78
C PHE A 48 -1.62 -32.43 -1.20
N SER A 49 -1.47 -33.45 -2.05
CA SER A 49 -1.18 -34.80 -1.58
C SER A 49 0.32 -34.88 -1.26
N ASP A 50 0.66 -34.74 0.02
CA ASP A 50 1.97 -35.04 0.56
C ASP A 50 2.21 -36.57 0.56
N GLU A 51 3.04 -37.06 -0.36
CA GLU A 51 3.78 -38.34 -0.28
C GLU A 51 5.13 -38.06 -1.00
N GLU A 52 6.34 -38.30 -0.50
CA GLU A 52 6.85 -39.30 0.43
C GLU A 52 8.26 -38.87 0.94
N GLU A 53 8.75 -39.60 1.94
CA GLU A 53 9.85 -39.29 2.85
C GLU A 53 11.24 -39.83 2.38
N VAL A 54 12.32 -39.39 3.07
CA VAL A 54 13.65 -40.03 3.32
C VAL A 54 14.93 -39.65 2.50
N GLU A 55 15.76 -38.84 3.17
CA GLU A 55 17.22 -38.92 3.46
C GLU A 55 18.28 -39.43 2.45
N ALA A 56 19.36 -38.64 2.25
CA ALA A 56 20.80 -39.00 2.36
C ALA A 56 21.73 -38.28 1.35
N GLY A 57 22.28 -37.13 1.77
CA GLY A 57 23.64 -36.64 1.47
C GLY A 57 24.10 -36.45 0.01
N VAL A 58 23.76 -35.33 -0.65
CA VAL A 58 24.45 -34.75 -1.84
C VAL A 58 24.18 -33.20 -1.85
N PRO A 59 25.10 -32.33 -2.34
CA PRO A 59 25.35 -31.02 -1.71
C PRO A 59 24.40 -29.89 -2.13
N LEU A 60 24.23 -28.98 -1.17
CA LEU A 60 23.56 -27.68 -1.19
C LEU A 60 23.83 -26.90 -2.49
N ARG A 61 23.01 -27.11 -3.53
CA ARG A 61 22.83 -26.16 -4.62
C ARG A 61 21.65 -25.29 -4.26
N THR A 62 21.94 -24.04 -3.91
CA THR A 62 21.01 -22.90 -3.93
C THR A 62 19.58 -23.29 -3.56
N ALA A 63 19.35 -23.55 -2.27
CA ALA A 63 18.00 -23.54 -1.75
C ALA A 63 17.44 -22.15 -2.01
N THR A 64 16.68 -22.00 -3.09
CA THR A 64 15.61 -21.03 -3.20
C THR A 64 14.81 -21.20 -1.92
N LEU A 65 15.01 -20.29 -0.96
CA LEU A 65 14.20 -20.27 0.24
C LEU A 65 12.77 -20.14 -0.24
N ASP A 66 12.01 -21.24 -0.13
CA ASP A 66 10.56 -21.23 -0.28
C ASP A 66 10.04 -20.10 0.61
N LYS A 67 9.42 -19.09 -0.03
CA LYS A 67 8.86 -17.92 0.65
C LYS A 67 7.54 -18.24 1.36
N GLY A 68 7.23 -19.52 1.54
CA GLY A 68 6.03 -20.03 2.19
C GLY A 68 4.83 -20.14 1.25
N THR A 69 5.07 -20.20 -0.06
CA THR A 69 4.01 -20.35 -1.08
C THR A 69 4.09 -21.66 -1.86
N GLY A 70 5.05 -22.54 -1.54
CA GLY A 70 5.15 -23.85 -2.18
C GLY A 70 5.42 -23.77 -3.68
N GLU A 71 6.26 -22.84 -4.12
CA GLU A 71 6.60 -22.57 -5.54
C GLU A 71 5.44 -22.03 -6.42
N HIS A 72 4.32 -21.64 -5.80
CA HIS A 72 3.15 -21.07 -6.50
C HIS A 72 3.14 -19.53 -6.56
N GLU A 73 4.29 -18.86 -6.43
CA GLU A 73 4.34 -17.40 -6.46
C GLU A 73 3.75 -16.84 -7.76
N GLY A 74 4.03 -17.48 -8.89
CA GLY A 74 3.51 -17.07 -10.20
C GLY A 74 1.98 -17.12 -10.26
N ASP A 75 1.37 -18.21 -9.78
CA ASP A 75 -0.08 -18.39 -9.76
C ASP A 75 -0.75 -17.40 -8.82
N CYS A 76 -0.15 -17.13 -7.67
CA CYS A 76 -0.63 -16.12 -6.72
C CYS A 76 -0.68 -14.73 -7.36
N LEU A 77 0.37 -14.36 -8.11
CA LEU A 77 0.43 -13.06 -8.79
C LEU A 77 -0.61 -12.94 -9.90
N VAL A 78 -0.80 -13.98 -10.71
CA VAL A 78 -1.82 -14.01 -11.78
C VAL A 78 -3.22 -13.88 -11.16
N ASN A 79 -3.51 -14.66 -10.12
CA ASN A 79 -4.81 -14.61 -9.45
C ASN A 79 -5.05 -13.25 -8.77
N ALA A 80 -4.04 -12.68 -8.10
CA ALA A 80 -4.15 -11.34 -7.51
C ALA A 80 -4.49 -10.29 -8.58
N PHE A 81 -3.80 -10.34 -9.73
CA PHE A 81 -4.04 -9.46 -10.86
C PHE A 81 -5.48 -9.57 -11.38
N LEU A 82 -5.95 -10.79 -11.65
CA LEU A 82 -7.33 -11.02 -12.12
C LEU A 82 -8.37 -10.59 -11.09
N ASN A 83 -8.13 -10.87 -9.81
CA ASN A 83 -9.02 -10.49 -8.71
C ASN A 83 -9.11 -8.97 -8.56
N ALA A 84 -8.01 -8.22 -8.72
CA ALA A 84 -8.03 -6.76 -8.70
C ALA A 84 -8.93 -6.20 -9.81
N HIS A 85 -8.81 -6.75 -11.01
CA HIS A 85 -9.63 -6.38 -12.16
C HIS A 85 -11.12 -6.76 -12.00
N LEU A 86 -11.43 -7.86 -11.31
CA LEU A 86 -12.80 -8.25 -10.97
C LEU A 86 -13.40 -7.36 -9.87
N ALA A 87 -12.62 -7.08 -8.82
CA ALA A 87 -13.01 -6.18 -7.74
C ALA A 87 -13.30 -4.78 -8.26
N TYR A 88 -12.44 -4.26 -9.14
CA TYR A 88 -12.67 -2.99 -9.82
C TYR A 88 -14.00 -2.99 -10.61
N LYS A 89 -14.24 -4.02 -11.42
CA LYS A 89 -15.49 -4.18 -12.18
C LYS A 89 -16.73 -4.22 -11.26
N ALA A 90 -16.59 -4.73 -10.04
CA ALA A 90 -17.65 -4.77 -9.04
C ALA A 90 -17.87 -3.43 -8.30
N GLY A 91 -17.10 -2.38 -8.61
CA GLY A 91 -17.20 -1.06 -7.97
C GLY A 91 -16.40 -0.94 -6.67
N ALA A 92 -15.47 -1.86 -6.40
CA ALA A 92 -14.70 -1.86 -5.16
C ALA A 92 -13.80 -0.62 -5.01
N PHE A 93 -13.37 0.02 -6.11
CA PHE A 93 -12.52 1.21 -6.04
C PHE A 93 -13.21 2.37 -5.30
N GLN A 94 -14.40 2.78 -5.75
CA GLN A 94 -15.17 3.85 -5.09
C GLN A 94 -15.58 3.47 -3.66
N ALA A 95 -15.91 2.19 -3.42
CA ALA A 95 -16.20 1.70 -2.08
C ALA A 95 -14.98 1.84 -1.14
N LEU A 96 -13.77 1.48 -1.61
CA LEU A 96 -12.53 1.64 -0.85
C LEU A 96 -12.18 3.12 -0.63
N CYS A 97 -12.38 3.98 -1.62
CA CYS A 97 -12.23 5.43 -1.46
C CYS A 97 -13.19 5.97 -0.39
N THR A 98 -14.45 5.54 -0.41
CA THR A 98 -15.47 5.94 0.57
C THR A 98 -15.11 5.44 1.98
N LEU A 99 -14.62 4.21 2.11
CA LEU A 99 -14.12 3.67 3.37
C LEU A 99 -12.93 4.48 3.89
N LEU A 100 -11.97 4.83 3.03
CA LEU A 100 -10.84 5.68 3.42
C LEU A 100 -11.33 7.04 3.95
N MET A 101 -12.32 7.65 3.29
CA MET A 101 -12.90 8.91 3.78
C MET A 101 -13.55 8.75 5.15
N ALA A 102 -14.25 7.64 5.40
CA ALA A 102 -14.79 7.36 6.73
C ALA A 102 -13.68 7.28 7.77
N GLU A 103 -12.60 6.55 7.49
CA GLU A 103 -11.45 6.43 8.40
C GLU A 103 -10.69 7.75 8.62
N ILE A 104 -10.69 8.67 7.64
CA ILE A 104 -10.10 10.01 7.78
C ILE A 104 -11.00 10.92 8.63
N CYS A 105 -12.31 10.82 8.47
CA CYS A 105 -13.28 11.67 9.15
C CYS A 105 -13.61 11.20 10.58
N GLU A 106 -13.35 9.94 10.92
CA GLU A 106 -13.45 9.44 12.29
C GLU A 106 -12.51 10.26 13.19
N PRO A 107 -13.05 11.05 14.13
CA PRO A 107 -12.21 11.78 15.07
C PRO A 107 -11.53 10.74 15.96
N PHE A 108 -10.26 10.47 15.71
CA PHE A 108 -9.41 9.90 16.75
C PHE A 108 -9.55 10.84 17.95
N ASP A 109 -10.01 10.31 19.09
CA ASP A 109 -10.10 11.00 20.37
C ASP A 109 -8.69 11.52 20.74
N SER A 110 -8.34 12.64 20.13
CA SER A 110 -7.13 13.37 20.36
C SER A 110 -7.41 14.09 21.67
N GLY A 111 -7.05 13.44 22.77
CA GLY A 111 -7.17 13.95 24.14
C GLY A 111 -6.37 15.23 24.42
N PHE A 112 -6.12 16.05 23.40
CA PHE A 112 -5.38 17.30 23.47
C PHE A 112 -5.84 18.24 22.35
N GLY A 113 -6.98 18.92 22.51
CA GLY A 113 -7.29 20.04 21.62
C GLY A 113 -8.70 20.63 21.63
N ALA A 114 -9.75 19.83 21.84
CA ALA A 114 -11.14 20.31 21.65
C ALA A 114 -11.85 20.82 22.93
N ALA A 115 -11.09 21.24 23.95
CA ALA A 115 -11.64 21.79 25.20
C ALA A 115 -11.37 23.29 25.37
N LEU A 116 -11.24 24.03 24.27
CA LEU A 116 -11.39 25.48 24.29
C LEU A 116 -12.64 25.80 23.45
N ASP A 117 -13.67 26.28 24.16
CA ASP A 117 -14.90 26.91 23.63
C ASP A 117 -16.23 26.12 23.65
N ALA A 118 -16.47 25.34 24.71
CA ALA A 118 -17.84 25.00 25.11
C ALA A 118 -18.20 25.65 26.46
N GLY A 119 -19.04 26.68 26.36
CA GLY A 119 -19.47 27.60 27.41
C GLY A 119 -19.90 27.01 28.77
N ARG A 120 -19.57 27.79 29.80
CA ARG A 120 -20.30 27.99 31.07
C ARG A 120 -20.70 26.74 31.85
N GLU A 121 -19.85 26.39 32.82
CA GLU A 121 -20.26 25.67 34.02
C GLU A 121 -21.39 26.41 34.74
N SER A 122 -22.61 25.89 34.63
CA SER A 122 -23.69 26.22 35.56
C SER A 122 -23.66 25.21 36.71
N LYS A 123 -23.13 25.64 37.85
CA LYS A 123 -23.34 24.94 39.13
C LYS A 123 -24.81 25.02 39.50
N ALA A 124 -25.55 23.93 39.28
CA ALA A 124 -26.83 23.71 39.94
C ALA A 124 -26.91 22.26 40.43
N SER A 125 -27.24 22.13 41.70
CA SER A 125 -27.26 20.90 42.49
C SER A 125 -28.50 20.06 42.20
N SER A 126 -28.39 18.74 42.14
CA SER A 126 -29.44 17.85 42.62
C SER A 126 -28.89 16.50 43.09
N ARG A 127 -29.27 16.15 44.31
CA ARG A 127 -28.92 14.95 45.07
C ARG A 127 -29.50 13.69 44.41
N GLY A 128 -28.73 12.60 44.48
CA GLY A 128 -29.28 11.27 44.68
C GLY A 128 -29.29 10.35 43.47
N SER A 129 -28.25 9.53 43.33
CA SER A 129 -28.35 8.06 43.28
C SER A 129 -26.95 7.47 43.10
N ARG A 130 -26.76 6.26 43.62
CA ARG A 130 -25.47 5.56 43.65
C ARG A 130 -25.09 5.15 42.22
N CYS A 131 -24.12 5.83 41.63
CA CYS A 131 -23.50 5.43 40.37
C CYS A 131 -22.27 4.54 40.64
N PRO A 132 -21.88 3.66 39.69
CA PRO A 132 -20.65 2.88 39.78
C PRO A 132 -19.46 3.80 40.01
N SER A 133 -18.46 3.29 40.71
CA SER A 133 -17.27 4.03 41.14
C SER A 133 -16.76 4.96 40.04
N SER A 134 -16.63 6.26 40.36
CA SER A 134 -15.97 7.24 39.48
C SER A 134 -14.54 6.83 39.11
N ALA A 135 -13.96 5.85 39.82
CA ALA A 135 -12.69 5.23 39.47
C ALA A 135 -12.78 4.36 38.21
N ASP A 136 -13.90 3.67 37.94
CA ASP A 136 -14.05 2.81 36.75
C ASP A 136 -14.21 3.64 35.48
N LEU A 137 -14.95 4.76 35.56
CA LEU A 137 -15.03 5.75 34.48
C LEU A 137 -13.70 6.50 34.30
N ALA A 138 -12.96 6.78 35.37
CA ALA A 138 -11.63 7.37 35.27
C ALA A 138 -10.60 6.39 34.70
N GLU A 139 -10.78 5.08 34.89
CA GLU A 139 -9.91 4.03 34.35
C GLU A 139 -10.19 3.78 32.86
N SER A 140 -11.46 3.85 32.42
CA SER A 140 -11.80 3.87 30.98
C SER A 140 -11.30 5.15 30.30
N ASP A 141 -11.46 6.29 30.97
CA ASP A 141 -11.02 7.61 30.48
C ASP A 141 -9.48 7.77 30.49
N ARG A 142 -8.76 7.00 31.31
CA ARG A 142 -7.28 6.89 31.25
C ARG A 142 -6.79 5.92 30.17
N ARG A 143 -7.55 4.88 29.83
CA ARG A 143 -7.26 4.03 28.67
C ARG A 143 -7.42 4.80 27.35
N ASN A 144 -8.34 5.76 27.30
CA ASN A 144 -8.49 6.70 26.17
C ASN A 144 -7.42 7.82 26.13
N ARG A 145 -6.49 7.90 27.09
CA ARG A 145 -5.36 8.85 27.08
C ARG A 145 -4.07 8.28 26.50
N ARG A 146 -4.16 7.19 25.75
CA ARG A 146 -3.01 6.74 24.94
C ARG A 146 -2.97 7.63 23.69
N ALA A 147 -1.81 8.23 23.41
CA ALA A 147 -1.61 8.92 22.16
C ALA A 147 -1.88 7.93 21.02
N ALA A 148 -2.82 8.23 20.14
CA ALA A 148 -3.17 7.37 19.03
C ALA A 148 -1.92 7.01 18.22
N THR A 149 -1.71 5.71 18.02
CA THR A 149 -0.56 5.18 17.28
C THR A 149 -1.01 4.56 15.96
N MET A 150 -0.07 4.33 15.04
CA MET A 150 -0.35 3.66 13.77
C MET A 150 -0.92 2.24 13.94
N ALA A 151 -0.62 1.57 15.07
CA ALA A 151 -1.17 0.23 15.37
C ALA A 151 -2.68 0.26 15.62
N ASP A 152 -3.21 1.41 16.08
CA ASP A 152 -4.63 1.57 16.40
C ASP A 152 -5.50 1.84 15.16
N ASN A 153 -4.88 1.96 13.97
CA ASN A 153 -5.58 2.26 12.72
C ASN A 153 -5.46 1.13 11.68
N GLU A 154 -5.81 -0.09 12.09
CA GLU A 154 -5.81 -1.28 11.24
C GLU A 154 -6.72 -1.13 10.00
N ALA A 155 -7.91 -0.54 10.16
CA ALA A 155 -8.86 -0.36 9.07
C ALA A 155 -8.30 0.57 7.97
N MET A 156 -7.76 1.74 8.31
CA MET A 156 -7.09 2.61 7.33
C MET A 156 -5.89 1.94 6.69
N ARG A 157 -5.05 1.22 7.47
CA ARG A 157 -3.92 0.45 6.93
C ARG A 157 -4.38 -0.55 5.88
N THR A 158 -5.48 -1.25 6.16
CA THR A 158 -6.08 -2.27 5.28
C THR A 158 -6.64 -1.63 4.01
N VAL A 159 -7.41 -0.55 4.13
CA VAL A 159 -8.00 0.16 2.99
C VAL A 159 -6.92 0.74 2.07
N ILE A 160 -5.90 1.40 2.63
CA ILE A 160 -4.78 1.93 1.84
C ILE A 160 -3.99 0.80 1.18
N SER A 161 -3.81 -0.32 1.87
CA SER A 161 -3.13 -1.50 1.28
C SER A 161 -3.97 -2.09 0.14
N ALA A 162 -5.29 -2.20 0.28
CA ALA A 162 -6.17 -2.68 -0.79
C ALA A 162 -6.16 -1.74 -2.01
N LEU A 163 -6.22 -0.43 -1.78
CA LEU A 163 -6.08 0.59 -2.84
C LEU A 163 -4.72 0.48 -3.53
N TYR A 164 -3.64 0.31 -2.77
CA TYR A 164 -2.29 0.12 -3.31
C TYR A 164 -2.22 -1.09 -4.24
N HIS A 165 -2.66 -2.26 -3.79
CA HIS A 165 -2.64 -3.47 -4.62
C HIS A 165 -3.51 -3.31 -5.87
N MET A 166 -4.69 -2.70 -5.73
CA MET A 166 -5.58 -2.49 -6.87
C MET A 166 -4.92 -1.59 -7.91
N VAL A 167 -4.31 -0.47 -7.49
CA VAL A 167 -3.59 0.45 -8.38
C VAL A 167 -2.39 -0.26 -9.03
N GLU A 168 -1.58 -0.95 -8.23
CA GLU A 168 -0.36 -1.62 -8.69
C GLU A 168 -0.64 -2.74 -9.70
N LEU A 169 -1.62 -3.58 -9.40
CA LEU A 169 -1.97 -4.70 -10.26
C LEU A 169 -2.61 -4.21 -11.57
N ILE A 170 -3.57 -3.29 -11.51
CA ILE A 170 -4.29 -2.83 -12.71
C ILE A 170 -3.40 -1.95 -13.60
N ARG A 171 -2.44 -1.17 -13.05
CA ARG A 171 -1.53 -0.35 -13.87
C ARG A 171 -0.59 -1.20 -14.73
N ASN A 172 -0.31 -2.45 -14.32
CA ASN A 172 0.68 -3.33 -14.93
C ASN A 172 0.33 -3.67 -16.39
N GLN A 173 1.02 -3.01 -17.31
CA GLN A 173 0.80 -3.16 -18.75
C GLN A 173 1.25 -4.54 -19.25
N ASP A 174 2.41 -5.02 -18.80
CA ASP A 174 2.98 -6.29 -19.26
C ASP A 174 2.08 -7.47 -18.92
N MET A 175 1.50 -7.49 -17.70
CA MET A 175 0.53 -8.52 -17.30
C MET A 175 -0.78 -8.40 -18.08
N THR A 176 -1.24 -7.18 -18.34
CA THR A 176 -2.42 -6.93 -19.18
C THR A 176 -2.22 -7.48 -20.59
N GLU A 177 -1.04 -7.28 -21.19
CA GLU A 177 -0.72 -7.78 -22.53
C GLU A 177 -0.62 -9.30 -22.55
N LYS A 178 0.07 -9.91 -21.57
CA LYS A 178 0.22 -11.38 -21.45
C LYS A 178 -1.12 -12.09 -21.32
N LEU A 179 -2.03 -11.57 -20.49
CA LEU A 179 -3.32 -12.19 -20.20
C LEU A 179 -4.46 -11.69 -21.11
N SER A 180 -4.16 -10.77 -22.05
CA SER A 180 -5.16 -10.22 -22.99
C SER A 180 -5.82 -11.28 -23.87
N ALA A 181 -5.13 -12.39 -24.13
CA ALA A 181 -5.66 -13.51 -24.90
C ALA A 181 -6.79 -14.26 -24.16
N GLU A 182 -6.75 -14.28 -22.83
CA GLU A 182 -7.73 -14.97 -21.98
C GLU A 182 -8.94 -14.07 -21.68
N ASP A 183 -8.70 -12.76 -21.46
CA ASP A 183 -9.75 -11.78 -21.18
C ASP A 183 -9.52 -10.48 -21.95
N SER A 184 -10.21 -10.38 -23.10
CA SER A 184 -10.19 -9.18 -23.97
C SER A 184 -10.67 -7.90 -23.28
N GLY A 185 -11.39 -8.00 -22.16
CA GLY A 185 -11.88 -6.87 -21.38
C GLY A 185 -10.84 -6.28 -20.42
N LEU A 186 -9.65 -6.89 -20.27
CA LEU A 186 -8.60 -6.40 -19.37
C LEU A 186 -8.08 -5.02 -19.80
N SER A 187 -7.74 -4.86 -21.07
CA SER A 187 -7.20 -3.59 -21.59
C SER A 187 -8.20 -2.44 -21.46
N GLY A 188 -9.48 -2.70 -21.76
CA GLY A 188 -10.55 -1.71 -21.58
C GLY A 188 -10.78 -1.34 -20.11
N ARG A 189 -10.81 -2.32 -19.20
CA ARG A 189 -10.91 -2.06 -17.75
C ARG A 189 -9.73 -1.29 -17.21
N ARG A 190 -8.50 -1.64 -17.63
CA ARG A 190 -7.29 -0.90 -17.27
C ARG A 190 -7.40 0.56 -17.72
N ALA A 191 -7.74 0.82 -18.98
CA ALA A 191 -7.89 2.17 -19.49
C ALA A 191 -8.96 2.97 -18.73
N ALA A 192 -10.10 2.34 -18.43
CA ALA A 192 -11.15 2.96 -17.62
C ALA A 192 -10.67 3.29 -16.20
N PHE A 193 -10.00 2.35 -15.52
CA PHE A 193 -9.48 2.55 -14.17
C PHE A 193 -8.45 3.69 -14.11
N LEU A 194 -7.53 3.75 -15.08
CA LEU A 194 -6.53 4.81 -15.14
C LEU A 194 -7.15 6.20 -15.38
N SER A 195 -8.26 6.26 -16.13
CA SER A 195 -9.06 7.49 -16.27
C SER A 195 -9.73 7.85 -14.93
N GLU A 196 -10.37 6.87 -14.29
CA GLU A 196 -11.11 7.06 -13.03
C GLU A 196 -10.22 7.52 -11.88
N LEU A 197 -8.93 7.16 -11.85
CA LEU A 197 -7.98 7.67 -10.83
C LEU A 197 -7.87 9.19 -10.81
N SER A 198 -8.14 9.87 -11.94
CA SER A 198 -8.14 11.33 -12.04
C SER A 198 -9.52 11.94 -11.84
N GLU A 199 -10.57 11.12 -11.72
CA GLU A 199 -11.94 11.57 -11.50
C GLU A 199 -12.20 11.82 -10.01
N PRO A 200 -13.15 12.70 -9.68
CA PRO A 200 -13.55 12.93 -8.30
C PRO A 200 -14.12 11.68 -7.64
N ILE A 201 -13.76 11.43 -6.37
CA ILE A 201 -14.44 10.42 -5.55
C ILE A 201 -15.89 10.86 -5.30
N ASP A 202 -16.81 9.91 -5.35
CA ASP A 202 -18.22 10.12 -5.03
C ASP A 202 -18.38 10.81 -3.66
N HIS A 203 -19.22 11.85 -3.61
CA HIS A 203 -19.51 12.64 -2.40
C HIS A 203 -18.35 13.46 -1.81
N VAL A 204 -17.11 13.30 -2.27
CA VAL A 204 -15.93 14.10 -1.85
C VAL A 204 -15.67 15.24 -2.83
N GLY A 205 -15.85 14.99 -4.13
CA GLY A 205 -15.68 16.02 -5.17
C GLY A 205 -14.23 16.32 -5.55
N GLN A 206 -13.27 15.52 -5.09
CA GLN A 206 -11.87 15.61 -5.50
C GLN A 206 -11.26 14.22 -5.76
N PRO A 207 -10.21 14.12 -6.59
CA PRO A 207 -9.52 12.86 -6.86
C PRO A 207 -8.81 12.30 -5.61
N LEU A 208 -8.69 10.96 -5.55
CA LEU A 208 -8.01 10.24 -4.46
C LEU A 208 -6.60 10.79 -4.19
N LEU A 209 -5.86 11.14 -5.24
CA LEU A 209 -4.52 11.71 -5.10
C LEU A 209 -4.48 12.98 -4.23
N LEU A 210 -5.48 13.87 -4.38
CA LEU A 210 -5.56 15.10 -3.61
C LEU A 210 -5.89 14.80 -2.13
N VAL A 211 -6.83 13.89 -1.89
CA VAL A 211 -7.16 13.41 -0.54
C VAL A 211 -5.91 12.88 0.18
N LEU A 212 -5.11 12.05 -0.49
CA LEU A 212 -3.89 11.50 0.09
C LEU A 212 -2.84 12.59 0.40
N PHE A 213 -2.72 13.62 -0.44
CA PHE A 213 -1.86 14.77 -0.14
C PHE A 213 -2.35 15.57 1.07
N GLU A 214 -3.66 15.72 1.24
CA GLU A 214 -4.27 16.40 2.39
C GLU A 214 -4.06 15.66 3.72
N MET A 215 -3.76 14.35 3.67
CA MET A 215 -3.37 13.59 4.86
C MET A 215 -1.95 13.90 5.36
N LEU A 216 -1.08 14.49 4.52
CA LEU A 216 0.32 14.72 4.90
C LEU A 216 0.50 15.85 5.93
N PRO A 217 -0.11 17.05 5.80
CA PRO A 217 0.07 18.13 6.77
C PRO A 217 -0.35 17.77 8.21
N PRO A 218 -1.51 17.12 8.46
CA PRO A 218 -1.88 16.67 9.81
C PRO A 218 -0.86 15.72 10.44
N PHE A 219 -0.20 14.88 9.63
CA PHE A 219 0.85 13.98 10.11
C PHE A 219 2.13 14.74 10.51
N TYR A 220 2.67 15.61 9.64
CA TYR A 220 3.92 16.32 9.93
C TYR A 220 3.77 17.39 11.04
N THR A 221 2.56 17.92 11.23
CA THR A 221 2.24 18.82 12.35
C THR A 221 2.00 18.09 13.67
N GLY A 222 1.91 16.75 13.64
CA GLY A 222 1.66 15.92 14.82
C GLY A 222 0.19 15.87 15.27
N SER A 223 -0.74 16.42 14.49
CA SER A 223 -2.18 16.38 14.77
C SER A 223 -2.78 14.99 14.52
N SER A 224 -2.23 14.26 13.55
CA SER A 224 -2.64 12.88 13.20
C SER A 224 -1.43 11.94 13.14
N PRO A 225 -0.80 11.62 14.28
CA PRO A 225 0.39 10.74 14.33
C PRO A 225 0.08 9.27 14.01
N HIS A 226 -1.20 8.90 13.98
CA HIS A 226 -1.70 7.56 13.70
C HIS A 226 -1.77 7.24 12.19
N TYR A 227 -1.58 8.22 11.30
CA TYR A 227 -1.61 7.97 9.87
C TYR A 227 -0.44 7.07 9.43
N PRO A 228 -0.69 6.02 8.61
CA PRO A 228 0.35 5.15 8.08
C PRO A 228 1.09 5.85 6.94
N ILE A 229 1.91 6.86 7.28
CA ILE A 229 2.51 7.80 6.31
C ILE A 229 3.26 7.12 5.17
N LYS A 230 3.96 6.01 5.46
CA LYS A 230 4.70 5.26 4.45
C LYS A 230 3.76 4.67 3.40
N LYS A 231 2.65 4.07 3.81
CA LYS A 231 1.65 3.50 2.88
C LYS A 231 0.94 4.59 2.09
N ILE A 232 0.65 5.74 2.72
CA ILE A 232 0.10 6.91 2.03
C ILE A 232 1.05 7.36 0.92
N LEU A 233 2.33 7.55 1.22
CA LEU A 233 3.35 7.96 0.25
C LEU A 233 3.54 6.93 -0.87
N LEU A 234 3.54 5.63 -0.54
CA LEU A 234 3.60 4.56 -1.53
C LEU A 234 2.38 4.60 -2.46
N LEU A 235 1.17 4.76 -1.93
CA LEU A 235 -0.04 4.86 -2.75
C LEU A 235 -0.02 6.11 -3.64
N ILE A 236 0.40 7.27 -3.11
CA ILE A 236 0.60 8.50 -3.90
C ILE A 236 1.55 8.21 -5.07
N TRP A 237 2.70 7.59 -4.79
CA TRP A 237 3.69 7.23 -5.80
C TRP A 237 3.09 6.31 -6.88
N LYS A 238 2.34 5.28 -6.49
CA LYS A 238 1.69 4.37 -7.43
C LYS A 238 0.65 5.04 -8.30
N ILE A 239 -0.17 5.92 -7.72
CA ILE A 239 -1.15 6.70 -8.49
C ILE A 239 -0.43 7.61 -9.48
N LEU A 240 0.66 8.29 -9.07
CA LEU A 240 1.47 9.11 -9.97
C LEU A 240 2.07 8.29 -11.12
N LEU A 241 2.62 7.11 -10.83
CA LEU A 241 3.11 6.19 -11.87
C LEU A 241 2.00 5.71 -12.80
N ALA A 242 0.80 5.49 -12.29
CA ALA A 242 -0.36 5.07 -13.06
C ALA A 242 -0.88 6.18 -13.99
N THR A 243 -0.98 7.42 -13.49
CA THR A 243 -1.56 8.55 -14.24
C THR A 243 -0.55 9.26 -15.14
N LEU A 244 0.72 9.36 -14.73
CA LEU A 244 1.78 10.06 -15.48
C LEU A 244 2.64 9.11 -16.31
N GLY A 245 2.55 7.80 -16.05
CA GLY A 245 3.34 6.77 -16.71
C GLY A 245 4.77 6.66 -16.16
N GLY A 246 5.43 5.55 -16.50
CA GLY A 246 6.83 5.32 -16.17
C GLY A 246 7.80 6.09 -17.06
N TRP A 247 9.08 6.11 -16.67
CA TRP A 247 10.12 6.82 -17.43
C TRP A 247 10.30 6.29 -18.86
N GLN A 248 10.16 4.98 -19.08
CA GLN A 248 10.29 4.38 -20.41
C GLN A 248 9.20 4.88 -21.37
N HIS A 249 7.94 4.92 -20.90
CA HIS A 249 6.84 5.48 -21.66
C HIS A 249 7.07 6.96 -21.97
N LEU A 250 7.51 7.73 -20.97
CA LEU A 250 7.83 9.15 -21.14
C LEU A 250 8.96 9.37 -22.15
N ASP A 251 10.00 8.54 -22.13
CA ASP A 251 11.12 8.61 -23.06
C ASP A 251 10.68 8.30 -24.50
N ALA A 252 9.90 7.23 -24.69
CA ALA A 252 9.31 6.89 -25.98
C ALA A 252 8.41 8.02 -26.51
N LEU A 253 7.59 8.63 -25.65
CA LEU A 253 6.72 9.75 -26.01
C LEU A 253 7.54 10.99 -26.40
N LYS A 254 8.61 11.30 -25.65
CA LYS A 254 9.54 12.40 -25.97
C LYS A 254 10.24 12.15 -27.30
N ALA A 255 10.77 10.95 -27.52
CA ALA A 255 11.43 10.57 -28.77
C ALA A 255 10.48 10.68 -29.97
N SER A 256 9.25 10.16 -29.83
CA SER A 256 8.20 10.25 -30.86
C SER A 256 7.86 11.72 -31.21
N LYS A 257 7.60 12.56 -30.21
CA LYS A 257 7.33 13.99 -30.43
C LYS A 257 8.50 14.73 -31.06
N ARG A 258 9.75 14.41 -30.68
CA ARG A 258 10.94 15.01 -31.29
C ARG A 258 11.10 14.60 -32.75
N SER A 259 10.90 13.32 -33.06
CA SER A 259 10.90 12.82 -34.44
C SER A 259 9.84 13.51 -35.29
N ALA A 260 8.62 13.67 -34.77
CA ALA A 260 7.54 14.37 -35.45
C ALA A 260 7.85 15.84 -35.75
N LEU A 261 8.67 16.49 -34.91
CA LEU A 261 9.10 17.88 -35.08
C LEU A 261 10.46 18.01 -35.81
N GLY A 262 11.06 16.90 -36.27
CA GLY A 262 12.37 16.90 -36.93
C GLY A 262 13.53 17.32 -36.02
N LEU A 263 13.38 17.20 -34.70
CA LEU A 263 14.41 17.55 -33.73
C LEU A 263 15.44 16.42 -33.59
N PRO A 264 16.72 16.74 -33.30
CA PRO A 264 17.77 15.72 -33.17
C PRO A 264 17.50 14.76 -32.00
N VAL A 265 18.03 13.54 -32.08
CA VAL A 265 17.98 12.57 -30.98
C VAL A 265 18.66 13.18 -29.76
N MET A 266 18.00 13.10 -28.61
CA MET A 266 18.53 13.58 -27.34
C MET A 266 18.99 12.38 -26.51
N GLU A 267 20.11 12.54 -25.82
CA GLU A 267 20.65 11.51 -24.95
C GLU A 267 19.69 11.20 -23.80
N ASN A 268 19.49 9.91 -23.51
CA ASN A 268 18.65 9.48 -22.41
C ASN A 268 19.42 9.70 -21.09
N THR A 269 19.15 10.81 -20.41
CA THR A 269 19.84 11.22 -19.19
C THR A 269 19.75 10.16 -18.07
N ILE A 270 18.68 9.36 -18.05
CA ILE A 270 18.52 8.28 -17.05
C ILE A 270 19.46 7.13 -17.37
N ALA A 271 19.53 6.69 -18.63
CA ALA A 271 20.45 5.64 -19.06
C ALA A 271 21.92 6.04 -18.82
N VAL A 272 22.23 7.31 -19.06
CA VAL A 272 23.56 7.87 -18.73
C VAL A 272 23.79 7.83 -17.23
N ALA A 273 22.85 8.36 -16.42
CA ALA A 273 22.97 8.39 -14.97
C ALA A 273 23.11 6.98 -14.36
N SER A 274 22.38 5.98 -14.87
CA SER A 274 22.50 4.59 -14.43
C SER A 274 23.85 3.95 -14.78
N SER A 275 24.51 4.44 -15.82
CA SER A 275 25.85 4.00 -16.20
C SER A 275 26.97 4.72 -15.44
N LEU A 276 26.64 5.80 -14.71
CA LEU A 276 27.63 6.53 -13.93
C LEU A 276 28.00 5.72 -12.68
N PRO A 277 29.30 5.54 -12.40
CA PRO A 277 29.72 4.87 -11.18
C PRO A 277 29.29 5.70 -9.97
N ALA A 278 28.84 5.02 -8.91
CA ALA A 278 28.54 5.66 -7.64
C ALA A 278 29.75 6.48 -7.18
N THR A 279 29.53 7.74 -6.83
CA THR A 279 30.61 8.60 -6.34
C THR A 279 31.00 8.14 -4.94
N VAL A 280 32.08 7.35 -4.85
CA VAL A 280 32.63 6.94 -3.56
C VAL A 280 33.38 8.13 -2.98
N ILE A 281 32.71 8.86 -2.08
CA ILE A 281 33.38 9.87 -1.26
C ILE A 281 34.15 9.09 -0.18
N ASN A 282 35.45 8.90 -0.40
CA ASN A 282 36.32 8.38 0.63
C ASN A 282 36.58 9.49 1.66
N ASP A 283 36.01 9.35 2.86
CA ASP A 283 36.26 10.24 4.01
C ASP A 283 37.74 10.29 4.47
N ASN A 284 38.63 9.52 3.84
CA ASN A 284 40.06 9.53 4.12
C ASN A 284 40.85 10.65 3.42
N GLU A 285 40.24 11.42 2.49
CA GLU A 285 40.93 12.53 1.79
C GLU A 285 40.69 13.92 2.41
N SER A 286 39.78 14.06 3.37
CA SER A 286 39.55 15.33 4.10
C SER A 286 40.61 15.65 5.16
N GLY A 287 41.63 14.80 5.32
CA GLY A 287 42.71 14.94 6.32
C GLY A 287 44.09 15.32 5.77
N ARG A 288 44.26 15.72 4.50
CA ARG A 288 45.53 16.24 3.97
C ARG A 288 45.35 17.53 3.19
N ARG A 289 45.22 18.65 3.91
CA ARG A 289 45.72 19.96 3.49
C ARG A 289 46.28 20.70 4.69
#